data_AF-A0AAU7E4S7-F1
#
_entry.id   AF-A0AAU7E4S7-F1
#
_cell.length_a   1.000
_cell.length_b   1.000
_cell.length_c   1.000
_cell.angle_alpha   90.00
_cell.angle_beta   90.00
_cell.angle_gamma   90.00
#
_symmetry.space_group_name_H-M   'P 1'
#
loop_
_entity.id
_entity.type
_entity.pdbx_description
1 polymer ?
#
loop_
_entity_poly.entity_id
_entity_poly.type
_entity_poly.pdbx_seq_one_letter_code
_entity_poly.pdbx_strand_id
1 'polypeptide(L)'
;MNKPFYKLKRFYIPCIILIIILAVLAKLLYSPLYTIYWETNHRFEKEQEFRIIEKMTLNPTHKDMIKIVDDYQPKLEDFKDLNAKMQKAIFDFKVAKFFGFEDRYYQVSLKNYADTFYFLVGSERFFFLYLNFISNLNSNEKQKYLSLKSSTRDLEKQIFEEKLKFIKHYEEFYDHLEGIGYLDKGTEYKNAAIYLKISIPSSFLLYSNQLCSFKDRNLMFNQIKKSYTIFINLDPDGSKLFDKTLKENFRNYRKDISPFLENTINKIQKALDECK
;
A
#
# COMPACT_ATOMS: atom_id res chain seq x y z
N MET A 1 -51.83 -36.09 16.30
CA MET A 1 -51.39 -34.70 16.03
C MET A 1 -50.13 -34.73 15.18
N ASN A 2 -50.24 -34.36 13.90
CA ASN A 2 -49.06 -34.18 13.03
C ASN A 2 -48.24 -33.01 13.59
N LYS A 3 -47.04 -33.29 14.12
CA LYS A 3 -46.12 -32.20 14.46
C LYS A 3 -45.87 -31.39 13.19
N PRO A 4 -45.95 -30.04 13.24
CA PRO A 4 -45.67 -29.23 12.07
C PRO A 4 -44.28 -29.59 11.52
N PHE A 5 -44.16 -29.66 10.20
CA PHE A 5 -42.99 -30.16 9.48
C PHE A 5 -41.65 -29.52 9.95
N TYR A 6 -41.69 -28.24 10.32
CA TYR A 6 -40.55 -27.49 10.86
C TYR A 6 -40.07 -27.93 12.27
N LYS A 7 -40.85 -28.75 13.01
CA LYS A 7 -40.47 -29.30 14.33
C LYS A 7 -39.86 -30.71 14.25
N LEU A 8 -39.72 -31.28 13.06
CA LEU A 8 -39.04 -32.57 12.87
C LEU A 8 -37.52 -32.37 12.93
N LYS A 9 -36.83 -33.04 13.86
CA LYS A 9 -35.36 -33.04 14.00
C LYS A 9 -34.63 -33.26 12.67
N ARG A 10 -35.20 -34.13 11.82
CA ARG A 10 -34.68 -34.46 10.50
C ARG A 10 -34.70 -33.28 9.50
N PHE A 11 -35.51 -32.25 9.74
CA PHE A 11 -35.64 -31.09 8.86
C PHE A 11 -34.89 -29.86 9.39
N TYR A 12 -35.07 -29.49 10.66
CA TYR A 12 -34.44 -28.27 11.17
C TYR A 12 -32.91 -28.40 11.40
N ILE A 13 -32.39 -29.60 11.69
CA ILE A 13 -30.93 -29.80 11.88
C ILE A 13 -30.16 -29.51 10.57
N PRO A 14 -30.52 -30.08 9.41
CA PRO A 14 -29.91 -29.69 8.14
C PRO A 14 -30.04 -28.19 7.83
N CYS A 15 -31.19 -27.57 8.13
CA CYS A 15 -31.38 -26.13 7.92
C CYS A 15 -30.45 -25.29 8.81
N ILE A 16 -30.27 -25.64 10.09
CA ILE A 16 -29.33 -24.94 10.98
C ILE A 16 -27.90 -25.10 10.48
N ILE A 17 -27.52 -26.32 10.06
CA ILE A 17 -26.18 -26.58 9.49
C ILE A 17 -25.96 -25.72 8.24
N LEU A 18 -26.95 -25.64 7.35
CA LEU A 18 -26.89 -24.80 6.15
C LEU A 18 -26.70 -23.32 6.52
N ILE A 19 -27.45 -22.79 7.49
CA ILE A 19 -27.33 -21.40 7.96
C ILE A 19 -25.92 -21.13 8.51
N ILE A 20 -25.37 -22.06 9.30
CA ILE A 20 -24.02 -21.94 9.84
C ILE A 20 -22.98 -21.92 8.70
N ILE A 21 -23.10 -22.82 7.72
CA ILE A 21 -22.22 -22.85 6.55
C ILE A 21 -22.31 -21.52 5.78
N LEU A 22 -23.50 -21.01 5.51
CA LEU A 22 -23.70 -19.74 4.81
C LEU A 22 -23.11 -18.56 5.60
N ALA A 23 -23.29 -18.52 6.92
CA ALA A 23 -22.73 -17.47 7.77
C ALA A 23 -21.19 -17.50 7.77
N VAL A 24 -20.59 -18.69 7.85
CA VAL A 24 -19.14 -18.87 7.74
C VAL A 24 -18.64 -18.46 6.36
N LEU A 25 -19.30 -18.89 5.29
CA LEU A 25 -18.98 -18.51 3.91
C LEU A 25 -19.04 -17.00 3.71
N ALA A 26 -20.10 -16.35 4.18
CA ALA A 26 -20.23 -14.90 4.12
C ALA A 26 -19.06 -14.21 4.84
N LYS A 27 -18.71 -14.64 6.05
CA LYS A 27 -17.60 -14.05 6.81
C LYS A 27 -16.25 -14.25 6.13
N LEU A 28 -16.01 -15.43 5.54
CA LEU A 28 -14.76 -15.74 4.83
C LEU A 28 -14.62 -14.94 3.54
N LEU A 29 -15.68 -14.91 2.73
CA LEU A 29 -15.69 -14.28 1.41
C LEU A 29 -15.83 -12.76 1.48
N TYR A 30 -16.40 -12.21 2.55
CA TYR A 30 -16.70 -10.78 2.64
C TYR A 30 -15.47 -9.92 2.37
N SER A 31 -14.36 -10.17 3.08
CA SER A 31 -13.15 -9.34 2.97
C SER A 31 -12.47 -9.40 1.60
N PRO A 32 -12.17 -10.58 1.02
CA PRO A 32 -11.55 -10.64 -0.30
C PRO A 32 -12.48 -10.11 -1.40
N LEU A 33 -13.79 -10.37 -1.32
CA LEU A 33 -14.75 -9.82 -2.28
C LEU A 33 -14.94 -8.31 -2.10
N TYR A 34 -14.97 -7.81 -0.87
CA TYR A 34 -15.05 -6.38 -0.59
C TYR A 34 -13.82 -5.65 -1.11
N THR A 35 -12.62 -6.25 -0.98
CA THR A 35 -11.39 -5.70 -1.58
C THR A 35 -11.51 -5.55 -3.09
N ILE A 36 -12.05 -6.57 -3.77
CA ILE A 36 -12.30 -6.53 -5.22
C ILE A 36 -13.39 -5.50 -5.57
N TYR A 37 -14.49 -5.46 -4.81
CA TYR A 37 -15.61 -4.56 -5.02
C TYR A 37 -15.22 -3.10 -4.83
N TRP A 38 -14.50 -2.80 -3.76
CA TRP A 38 -14.09 -1.44 -3.41
C TRP A 38 -13.18 -0.84 -4.48
N GLU A 39 -12.19 -1.61 -4.98
CA GLU A 39 -11.35 -1.18 -6.11
C GLU A 39 -12.18 -0.89 -7.37
N THR A 40 -13.18 -1.73 -7.64
CA THR A 40 -13.99 -1.62 -8.86
C THR A 40 -14.87 -0.37 -8.83
N ASN A 41 -15.32 0.07 -7.64
CA ASN A 41 -16.36 1.10 -7.53
C ASN A 41 -15.93 2.41 -6.87
N HIS A 42 -14.87 2.44 -6.05
CA HIS A 42 -14.52 3.62 -5.24
C HIS A 42 -13.11 4.15 -5.53
N ARG A 43 -12.37 3.50 -6.42
CA ARG A 43 -11.04 3.94 -6.85
C ARG A 43 -11.03 5.39 -7.38
N PHE A 44 -12.09 5.79 -8.09
CA PHE A 44 -12.15 7.13 -8.69
C PHE A 44 -12.32 8.27 -7.67
N GLU A 45 -13.02 8.04 -6.56
CA GLU A 45 -13.26 9.08 -5.54
C GLU A 45 -11.96 9.44 -4.81
N LYS A 46 -11.22 8.43 -4.34
CA LYS A 46 -9.90 8.66 -3.72
C LYS A 46 -8.85 9.15 -4.71
N GLU A 47 -8.88 8.70 -5.96
CA GLU A 47 -8.01 9.27 -7.01
C GLU A 47 -8.30 10.76 -7.23
N GLN A 48 -9.54 11.23 -7.09
CA GLN A 48 -9.87 12.65 -7.20
C GLN A 48 -9.34 13.46 -6.02
N GLU A 49 -9.54 12.98 -4.79
CA GLU A 49 -8.95 13.61 -3.59
C GLU A 49 -7.43 13.71 -3.70
N PHE A 50 -6.79 12.63 -4.17
CA PHE A 50 -5.35 12.61 -4.42
C PHE A 50 -4.94 13.67 -5.45
N ARG A 51 -5.63 13.75 -6.60
CA ARG A 51 -5.33 14.77 -7.61
C ARG A 51 -5.49 16.19 -7.09
N ILE A 52 -6.40 16.43 -6.15
CA ILE A 52 -6.57 17.75 -5.53
C ILE A 52 -5.35 18.11 -4.69
N ILE A 53 -4.92 17.21 -3.81
CA ILE A 53 -3.73 17.42 -2.95
C ILE A 53 -2.46 17.50 -3.81
N GLU A 54 -2.32 16.64 -4.82
CA GLU A 54 -1.22 16.66 -5.76
C GLU A 54 -1.14 18.00 -6.51
N LYS A 55 -2.27 18.54 -6.98
CA LYS A 55 -2.33 19.87 -7.59
C LYS A 55 -1.90 20.98 -6.64
N MET A 56 -2.34 20.93 -5.39
CA MET A 56 -1.94 21.92 -4.36
C MET A 56 -0.45 21.84 -4.01
N THR A 57 0.22 20.71 -4.29
CA THR A 57 1.62 20.47 -3.89
C THR A 57 2.62 20.61 -5.04
N LEU A 58 2.16 20.69 -6.29
CA LEU A 58 3.02 20.93 -7.46
C LEU A 58 3.63 22.33 -7.49
N ASN A 59 2.85 23.36 -7.13
CA ASN A 59 3.29 24.75 -7.01
C ASN A 59 2.51 25.44 -5.87
N PRO A 60 2.77 25.07 -4.60
CA PRO A 60 1.96 25.50 -3.47
C PRO A 60 2.10 27.02 -3.25
N THR A 61 0.98 27.73 -3.22
CA THR A 61 0.97 29.07 -2.63
C THR A 61 1.00 28.98 -1.10
N HIS A 62 1.35 30.07 -0.42
CA HIS A 62 1.28 30.11 1.05
C HIS A 62 -0.13 29.76 1.58
N LYS A 63 -1.19 30.16 0.86
CA LYS A 63 -2.57 29.81 1.19
C LYS A 63 -2.84 28.31 1.06
N ASP A 64 -2.28 27.67 0.02
CA ASP A 64 -2.43 26.22 -0.18
C ASP A 64 -1.71 25.44 0.93
N MET A 65 -0.52 25.88 1.35
CA MET A 65 0.21 25.27 2.46
C MET A 65 -0.58 25.34 3.77
N ILE A 66 -1.15 26.52 4.10
CA ILE A 66 -2.01 26.68 5.28
C ILE A 66 -3.21 25.75 5.19
N LYS A 67 -3.87 25.71 4.04
CA LYS A 67 -5.03 24.84 3.82
C LYS A 67 -4.68 23.37 4.04
N ILE A 68 -3.52 22.92 3.57
CA ILE A 68 -3.05 21.54 3.79
C ILE A 68 -2.87 21.25 5.28
N VAL A 69 -2.27 22.17 6.02
CA VAL A 69 -2.06 22.01 7.47
C VAL A 69 -3.38 22.07 8.26
N ASP A 70 -4.30 22.95 7.87
CA ASP A 70 -5.57 23.12 8.59
C ASP A 70 -6.59 22.01 8.26
N ASP A 71 -6.66 21.55 7.01
CA ASP A 71 -7.73 20.65 6.54
C ASP A 71 -7.29 19.18 6.45
N TYR A 72 -5.98 18.88 6.32
CA TYR A 72 -5.49 17.55 5.96
C TYR A 72 -4.47 16.97 6.95
N GLN A 73 -4.72 17.15 8.25
CA GLN A 73 -3.91 16.46 9.28
C GLN A 73 -4.01 14.93 9.10
N PRO A 74 -2.87 14.21 9.04
CA PRO A 74 -2.88 12.76 8.86
C PRO A 74 -3.51 12.06 10.07
N LYS A 75 -4.26 10.99 9.82
CA LYS A 75 -4.90 10.19 10.87
C LYS A 75 -4.15 8.88 11.07
N LEU A 76 -3.78 8.59 12.31
CA LEU A 76 -3.13 7.32 12.66
C LEU A 76 -4.01 6.12 12.28
N GLU A 77 -5.33 6.25 12.41
CA GLU A 77 -6.26 5.16 12.14
C GLU A 77 -6.23 4.71 10.67
N ASP A 78 -5.98 5.63 9.73
CA ASP A 78 -5.89 5.29 8.30
C ASP A 78 -4.69 4.36 8.03
N PHE A 79 -3.57 4.58 8.74
CA PHE A 79 -2.39 3.71 8.64
C PHE A 79 -2.62 2.35 9.34
N LYS A 80 -3.30 2.34 10.49
CA LYS A 80 -3.65 1.10 11.20
C LYS A 80 -4.61 0.22 10.39
N ASP A 81 -5.63 0.81 9.78
CA ASP A 81 -6.57 0.12 8.90
C ASP A 81 -5.83 -0.48 7.69
N LEU A 82 -4.97 0.29 7.04
CA LEU A 82 -4.16 -0.20 5.92
C LEU A 82 -3.26 -1.38 6.35
N ASN A 83 -2.63 -1.30 7.53
CA ASN A 83 -1.83 -2.39 8.07
C ASN A 83 -2.66 -3.65 8.37
N ALA A 84 -3.82 -3.50 8.98
CA ALA A 84 -4.72 -4.61 9.25
C ALA A 84 -5.14 -5.31 7.95
N LYS A 85 -5.41 -4.55 6.89
CA LYS A 85 -5.71 -5.07 5.55
C LYS A 85 -4.51 -5.84 4.96
N MET A 86 -3.32 -5.25 5.02
CA MET A 86 -2.11 -5.89 4.48
C MET A 86 -1.76 -7.18 5.25
N GLN A 87 -1.86 -7.17 6.59
CA GLN A 87 -1.66 -8.36 7.42
C GLN A 87 -2.65 -9.48 7.09
N LYS A 88 -3.90 -9.12 6.75
CA LYS A 88 -4.94 -10.07 6.36
C LYS A 88 -4.81 -10.57 4.92
N ALA A 89 -3.97 -9.96 4.09
CA ALA A 89 -3.84 -10.27 2.67
C ALA A 89 -3.49 -11.74 2.40
N ILE A 90 -2.63 -12.35 3.21
CA ILE A 90 -2.28 -13.78 3.08
C ILE A 90 -3.53 -14.66 3.28
N PHE A 91 -4.34 -14.35 4.30
CA PHE A 91 -5.56 -15.11 4.58
C PHE A 91 -6.58 -14.94 3.46
N ASP A 92 -6.82 -13.70 3.04
CA ASP A 92 -7.78 -13.38 1.99
C ASP A 92 -7.35 -13.97 0.64
N PHE A 93 -6.05 -13.99 0.35
CA PHE A 93 -5.50 -14.68 -0.82
C PHE A 93 -5.75 -16.19 -0.76
N LYS A 94 -5.56 -16.85 0.40
CA LYS A 94 -5.86 -18.28 0.57
C LYS A 94 -7.34 -18.58 0.35
N VAL A 95 -8.23 -17.71 0.85
CA VAL A 95 -9.67 -17.81 0.59
C VAL A 95 -9.94 -17.65 -0.91
N ALA A 96 -9.43 -16.60 -1.53
CA ALA A 96 -9.60 -16.36 -2.97
C ALA A 96 -9.12 -17.54 -3.82
N LYS A 97 -7.99 -18.14 -3.45
CA LYS A 97 -7.43 -19.34 -4.10
C LYS A 97 -8.32 -20.56 -3.92
N PHE A 98 -8.87 -20.76 -2.73
CA PHE A 98 -9.81 -21.86 -2.48
C PHE A 98 -11.07 -21.78 -3.35
N PHE A 99 -11.53 -20.55 -3.65
CA PHE A 99 -12.71 -20.30 -4.48
C PHE A 99 -12.39 -19.97 -5.96
N GLY A 100 -11.11 -20.02 -6.37
CA GLY A 100 -10.68 -19.86 -7.77
C GLY A 100 -10.74 -18.43 -8.33
N PHE A 101 -10.62 -17.41 -7.48
CA PHE A 101 -10.58 -16.00 -7.90
C PHE A 101 -9.31 -15.27 -7.43
N GLU A 102 -8.25 -16.00 -7.11
CA GLU A 102 -7.01 -15.44 -6.57
C GLU A 102 -6.32 -14.45 -7.51
N ASP A 103 -6.38 -14.66 -8.82
CA ASP A 103 -5.73 -13.76 -9.79
C ASP A 103 -6.35 -12.36 -9.77
N ARG A 104 -7.69 -12.30 -9.65
CA ARG A 104 -8.39 -11.03 -9.50
C ARG A 104 -8.11 -10.39 -8.15
N TYR A 105 -8.09 -11.17 -7.07
CA TYR A 105 -7.74 -10.66 -5.75
C TYR A 105 -6.30 -10.12 -5.71
N TYR A 106 -5.32 -10.86 -6.25
CA TYR A 106 -3.91 -10.48 -6.28
C TYR A 106 -3.69 -9.15 -6.99
N GLN A 107 -4.20 -9.02 -8.22
CA GLN A 107 -4.02 -7.80 -9.02
C GLN A 107 -4.62 -6.58 -8.32
N VAL A 108 -5.82 -6.73 -7.75
CA VAL A 108 -6.52 -5.66 -7.07
C VAL A 108 -5.86 -5.30 -5.75
N SER A 109 -5.59 -6.28 -4.89
CA SER A 109 -5.06 -6.06 -3.54
C SER A 109 -3.69 -5.39 -3.56
N LEU A 110 -2.77 -5.87 -4.41
CA LEU A 110 -1.43 -5.29 -4.53
C LEU A 110 -1.49 -3.82 -4.91
N LYS A 111 -2.28 -3.51 -5.94
CA LYS A 111 -2.42 -2.14 -6.43
C LYS A 111 -3.07 -1.25 -5.38
N ASN A 112 -4.21 -1.67 -4.84
CA ASN A 112 -4.98 -0.88 -3.89
C ASN A 112 -4.17 -0.54 -2.62
N TYR A 113 -3.53 -1.55 -2.03
CA TYR A 113 -2.76 -1.35 -0.80
C TYR A 113 -1.53 -0.47 -1.05
N ALA A 114 -0.84 -0.64 -2.18
CA ALA A 114 0.28 0.21 -2.54
C ALA A 114 -0.15 1.66 -2.83
N ASP A 115 -1.19 1.87 -3.64
CA ASP A 115 -1.70 3.20 -3.98
C ASP A 115 -2.17 3.94 -2.72
N THR A 116 -2.88 3.24 -1.82
CA THR A 116 -3.29 3.79 -0.52
C THR A 116 -2.07 4.13 0.35
N PHE A 117 -1.04 3.28 0.37
CA PHE A 117 0.19 3.56 1.10
C PHE A 117 0.88 4.82 0.57
N TYR A 118 1.05 4.95 -0.75
CA TYR A 118 1.67 6.14 -1.35
C TYR A 118 0.87 7.42 -1.06
N PHE A 119 -0.45 7.33 -1.11
CA PHE A 119 -1.33 8.44 -0.77
C PHE A 119 -1.14 8.90 0.68
N LEU A 120 -1.18 7.97 1.63
CA LEU A 120 -1.05 8.27 3.04
C LEU A 120 0.34 8.83 3.38
N VAL A 121 1.41 8.22 2.83
CA VAL A 121 2.79 8.69 3.00
C VAL A 121 2.99 10.07 2.39
N GLY A 122 2.44 10.31 1.19
CA GLY A 122 2.54 11.60 0.51
C GLY A 122 1.82 12.70 1.28
N SER A 123 0.57 12.45 1.69
CA SER A 123 -0.24 13.40 2.45
C SER A 123 0.42 13.77 3.78
N GLU A 124 0.90 12.77 4.52
CA GLU A 124 1.61 12.99 5.78
C GLU A 124 2.89 13.81 5.60
N ARG A 125 3.68 13.51 4.56
CA ARG A 125 4.89 14.27 4.24
C ARG A 125 4.57 15.74 4.00
N PHE A 126 3.57 16.04 3.17
CA PHE A 126 3.21 17.43 2.86
C PHE A 126 2.72 18.18 4.10
N PHE A 127 1.91 17.52 4.93
CA PHE A 127 1.46 18.09 6.19
C PHE A 127 2.64 18.49 7.08
N PHE A 128 3.57 17.57 7.40
CA PHE A 128 4.67 17.89 8.30
C PHE A 128 5.69 18.86 7.70
N LEU A 129 5.93 18.78 6.38
CA LEU A 129 6.79 19.71 5.68
C LEU A 129 6.25 21.14 5.74
N TYR A 130 4.96 21.34 5.44
CA TYR A 130 4.35 22.66 5.48
C TYR A 130 4.13 23.16 6.91
N LEU A 131 3.78 22.27 7.85
CA LEU A 131 3.70 22.63 9.26
C LEU A 131 5.04 23.16 9.76
N ASN A 132 6.15 22.50 9.40
CA ASN A 132 7.48 22.97 9.76
C ASN A 132 7.83 24.30 9.09
N PHE A 133 7.50 24.46 7.80
CA PHE A 133 7.72 25.71 7.08
C PHE A 133 6.95 26.89 7.71
N ILE A 134 5.63 26.74 7.88
CA ILE A 134 4.75 27.79 8.41
C ILE A 134 5.10 28.15 9.85
N SER A 135 5.47 27.15 10.68
CA SER A 135 5.91 27.39 12.06
C SER A 135 7.16 28.27 12.17
N ASN A 136 7.98 28.31 11.11
CA ASN A 136 9.18 29.13 11.05
C ASN A 136 8.93 30.52 10.44
N LEU A 137 7.77 30.77 9.84
CA LEU A 137 7.41 32.07 9.30
C LEU A 137 7.13 33.08 10.41
N ASN A 138 7.42 34.35 10.14
CA ASN A 138 7.07 35.43 11.03
C ASN A 138 5.62 35.88 10.73
N SER A 139 4.65 35.25 11.38
CA SER A 139 3.21 35.54 11.21
C SER A 139 2.50 35.65 12.56
N ASN A 140 1.33 36.32 12.56
CA ASN A 140 0.48 36.43 13.76
C ASN A 140 -0.03 35.05 14.22
N GLU A 141 -0.05 34.06 13.33
CA GLU A 141 -0.48 32.69 13.62
C GLU A 141 0.68 31.76 14.02
N LYS A 142 1.92 32.26 14.12
CA LYS A 142 3.09 31.45 14.43
C LYS A 142 2.90 30.56 15.67
N GLN A 143 2.30 31.08 16.73
CA GLN A 143 2.06 30.32 17.96
C GLN A 143 1.05 29.18 17.78
N LYS A 144 0.04 29.35 16.91
CA LYS A 144 -0.91 28.28 16.53
C LYS A 144 -0.15 27.09 15.94
N TYR A 145 0.68 27.34 14.93
CA TYR A 145 1.39 26.26 14.23
C TYR A 145 2.55 25.67 15.05
N LEU A 146 3.23 26.46 15.90
CA LEU A 146 4.19 25.93 16.87
C LEU A 146 3.53 24.97 17.88
N SER A 147 2.35 25.34 18.40
CA SER A 147 1.57 24.47 19.27
C SER A 147 1.16 23.18 18.56
N LEU A 148 0.66 23.29 17.32
CA LEU A 148 0.29 22.14 16.49
C LEU A 148 1.48 21.22 16.20
N LYS A 149 2.67 21.79 15.90
CA LYS A 149 3.90 21.02 15.72
C LYS A 149 4.31 20.26 16.98
N SER A 150 4.14 20.89 18.15
CA SER A 150 4.41 20.23 19.42
C SER A 150 3.42 19.09 19.71
N SER A 151 2.13 19.31 19.47
CA SER A 151 1.09 18.33 19.75
C SER A 151 1.07 17.14 18.76
N THR A 152 1.63 17.30 17.56
CA THR A 152 1.64 16.26 16.52
C THR A 152 2.93 15.44 16.47
N ARG A 153 3.92 15.70 17.33
CA ARG A 153 5.18 14.95 17.38
C ARG A 153 4.98 13.46 17.66
N ASP A 154 4.11 13.12 18.60
CA ASP A 154 3.83 11.72 18.93
C ASP A 154 3.06 11.01 17.81
N LEU A 155 2.22 11.76 17.08
CA LEU A 155 1.50 11.27 15.92
C LEU A 155 2.46 10.92 14.77
N GLU A 156 3.43 11.78 14.48
CA GLU A 156 4.47 11.53 13.46
C GLU A 156 5.22 10.22 13.74
N LYS A 157 5.62 10.02 15.01
CA LYS A 157 6.31 8.79 15.44
C LYS A 157 5.42 7.55 15.31
N GLN A 158 4.16 7.63 15.73
CA GLN A 158 3.23 6.50 15.62
C GLN A 158 2.95 6.13 14.16
N ILE A 159 2.77 7.12 13.29
CA ILE A 159 2.61 6.89 11.85
C ILE A 159 3.87 6.24 11.26
N PHE A 160 5.07 6.68 11.67
CA PHE A 160 6.32 6.07 11.24
C PHE A 160 6.40 4.58 11.59
N GLU A 161 5.99 4.19 12.80
CA GLU A 161 5.94 2.80 13.22
C GLU A 161 4.92 1.98 12.40
N GLU A 162 3.75 2.56 12.08
CA GLU A 162 2.77 1.90 11.22
C GLU A 162 3.30 1.73 9.78
N LYS A 163 4.02 2.71 9.21
CA LYS A 163 4.65 2.56 7.88
C LYS A 163 5.65 1.39 7.85
N LEU A 164 6.42 1.20 8.91
CA LEU A 164 7.35 0.06 9.03
C LEU A 164 6.62 -1.28 9.09
N LYS A 165 5.52 -1.37 9.86
CA LYS A 165 4.68 -2.57 9.91
C LYS A 165 4.11 -2.89 8.52
N PHE A 166 3.70 -1.89 7.76
CA PHE A 166 3.19 -2.09 6.40
C PHE A 166 4.23 -2.75 5.50
N ILE A 167 5.46 -2.18 5.48
CA ILE A 167 6.57 -2.72 4.70
C ILE A 167 6.83 -4.19 5.06
N LYS A 168 6.85 -4.49 6.36
CA LYS A 168 7.04 -5.86 6.85
C LYS A 168 5.94 -6.80 6.39
N HIS A 169 4.67 -6.42 6.54
CA HIS A 169 3.54 -7.24 6.09
C HIS A 169 3.53 -7.44 4.58
N TYR A 170 3.99 -6.44 3.83
CA TYR A 170 4.19 -6.57 2.40
C TYR A 170 5.27 -7.61 2.06
N GLU A 171 6.42 -7.58 2.75
CA GLU A 171 7.46 -8.61 2.58
C GLU A 171 6.94 -10.01 2.93
N GLU A 172 6.19 -10.16 4.03
CA GLU A 172 5.57 -11.43 4.42
C GLU A 172 4.60 -11.95 3.34
N PHE A 173 3.81 -11.06 2.73
CA PHE A 173 2.91 -11.42 1.63
C PHE A 173 3.68 -11.83 0.37
N TYR A 174 4.70 -11.06 -0.02
CA TYR A 174 5.57 -11.41 -1.15
C TYR A 174 6.20 -12.79 -0.95
N ASP A 175 6.82 -13.02 0.21
CA ASP A 175 7.52 -14.27 0.52
C ASP A 175 6.54 -15.44 0.57
N HIS A 176 5.30 -15.21 1.02
CA HIS A 176 4.23 -16.22 0.94
C HIS A 176 3.91 -16.60 -0.52
N LEU A 177 3.70 -15.60 -1.39
CA LEU A 177 3.36 -15.84 -2.80
C LEU A 177 4.51 -16.52 -3.57
N GLU A 178 5.75 -16.13 -3.28
CA GLU A 178 6.94 -16.79 -3.83
C GLU A 178 7.05 -18.24 -3.32
N GLY A 179 6.90 -18.45 -2.01
CA GLY A 179 7.04 -19.78 -1.39
C GLY A 179 6.01 -20.81 -1.86
N ILE A 180 4.82 -20.37 -2.31
CA ILE A 180 3.81 -21.26 -2.90
C ILE A 180 3.91 -21.36 -4.44
N GLY A 181 4.93 -20.76 -5.06
CA GLY A 181 5.13 -20.74 -6.50
C GLY A 181 4.09 -19.90 -7.27
N TYR A 182 3.32 -19.05 -6.60
CA TYR A 182 2.28 -18.26 -7.26
C TYR A 182 2.85 -17.22 -8.21
N LEU A 183 3.97 -16.59 -7.82
CA LEU A 183 4.65 -15.60 -8.66
C LEU A 183 5.25 -16.22 -9.94
N ASP A 184 5.43 -17.54 -9.99
CA ASP A 184 5.96 -18.23 -11.16
C ASP A 184 4.88 -18.55 -12.21
N LYS A 185 3.60 -18.19 -11.96
CA LYS A 185 2.51 -18.26 -12.95
C LYS A 185 2.80 -17.44 -14.22
N GLY A 186 3.50 -16.31 -14.08
CA GLY A 186 3.80 -15.41 -15.19
C GLY A 186 4.78 -14.31 -14.79
N THR A 187 5.58 -13.86 -15.75
CA THR A 187 6.61 -12.84 -15.49
C THR A 187 5.98 -11.53 -15.01
N GLU A 188 4.81 -11.18 -15.51
CA GLU A 188 4.02 -10.01 -15.13
C GLU A 188 3.63 -10.02 -13.65
N TYR A 189 3.29 -11.19 -13.09
CA TYR A 189 2.97 -11.34 -11.67
C TYR A 189 4.19 -11.04 -10.81
N LYS A 190 5.30 -11.72 -11.09
CA LYS A 190 6.55 -11.55 -10.35
C LYS A 190 7.09 -10.13 -10.49
N ASN A 191 6.94 -9.52 -11.66
CA ASN A 191 7.33 -8.13 -11.89
C ASN A 191 6.55 -7.13 -11.05
N ALA A 192 5.23 -7.24 -11.01
CA ALA A 192 4.40 -6.35 -10.21
C ALA A 192 4.74 -6.47 -8.70
N ALA A 193 4.97 -7.69 -8.22
CA ALA A 193 5.37 -7.93 -6.84
C ALA A 193 6.76 -7.34 -6.53
N ILE A 194 7.76 -7.59 -7.37
CA ILE A 194 9.11 -7.06 -7.15
C ILE A 194 9.12 -5.53 -7.25
N TYR A 195 8.37 -4.94 -8.19
CA TYR A 195 8.23 -3.49 -8.29
C TYR A 195 7.80 -2.89 -6.96
N LEU A 196 6.76 -3.44 -6.33
CA LEU A 196 6.26 -2.98 -5.04
C LEU A 196 7.25 -3.24 -3.89
N LYS A 197 7.99 -4.36 -3.92
CA LYS A 197 9.09 -4.65 -2.99
C LYS A 197 10.23 -3.63 -3.08
N ILE A 198 10.34 -2.91 -4.20
CA ILE A 198 11.28 -1.79 -4.39
C ILE A 198 10.64 -0.46 -3.99
N SER A 199 9.46 -0.16 -4.53
CA SER A 199 8.88 1.18 -4.49
C SER A 199 8.30 1.55 -3.12
N ILE A 200 7.70 0.61 -2.38
CA ILE A 200 7.16 0.85 -1.03
C ILE A 200 8.28 1.30 -0.07
N PRO A 201 9.36 0.52 0.16
CA PRO A 201 10.44 0.96 1.04
C PRO A 201 11.22 2.14 0.47
N SER A 202 11.29 2.31 -0.85
CA SER A 202 11.90 3.51 -1.46
C SER A 202 11.15 4.79 -1.10
N SER A 203 9.82 4.77 -1.17
CA SER A 203 8.97 5.90 -0.75
C SER A 203 9.20 6.25 0.71
N PHE A 204 9.28 5.23 1.57
CA PHE A 204 9.60 5.40 2.99
C PHE A 204 10.99 6.03 3.22
N LEU A 205 12.03 5.55 2.53
CA LEU A 205 13.39 6.08 2.68
C LEU A 205 13.58 7.48 2.08
N LEU A 206 12.78 7.87 1.09
CA LEU A 206 12.83 9.23 0.54
C LEU A 206 12.13 10.24 1.45
N TYR A 207 11.05 9.84 2.13
CA TYR A 207 10.11 10.79 2.74
C TYR A 207 9.99 10.68 4.26
N SER A 208 10.48 9.61 4.88
CA SER A 208 10.33 9.35 6.32
C SER A 208 11.62 8.88 6.98
N ASN A 209 12.78 9.19 6.39
CA ASN A 209 14.07 8.67 6.84
C ASN A 209 14.61 9.28 8.14
N GLN A 210 14.09 10.42 8.58
CA GLN A 210 14.62 11.18 9.73
C GLN A 210 14.46 10.45 11.06
N LEU A 211 13.41 9.61 11.18
CA LEU A 211 13.12 8.82 12.38
C LEU A 211 13.75 7.41 12.33
N CYS A 212 14.38 7.03 11.21
CA CYS A 212 14.97 5.72 11.01
C CYS A 212 16.47 5.73 11.29
N SER A 213 16.97 4.75 12.05
CA SER A 213 18.40 4.65 12.34
C SER A 213 19.20 4.49 11.03
N PHE A 214 20.44 4.99 10.99
CA PHE A 214 21.29 4.82 9.79
C PHE A 214 21.48 3.34 9.42
N LYS A 215 21.61 2.47 10.42
CA LYS A 215 21.74 1.02 10.23
C LYS A 215 20.51 0.42 9.53
N ASP A 216 19.31 0.77 10.00
CA ASP A 216 18.06 0.24 9.44
C ASP A 216 17.81 0.78 8.04
N ARG A 217 18.12 2.07 7.80
CA ARG A 217 18.07 2.67 6.46
C ARG A 217 18.98 1.94 5.48
N ASN A 218 20.21 1.64 5.89
CA ASN A 218 21.16 0.90 5.05
C ASN A 218 20.71 -0.55 4.81
N LEU A 219 20.10 -1.20 5.79
CA LEU A 219 19.52 -2.54 5.63
C LEU A 219 18.41 -2.55 4.57
N MET A 220 17.42 -1.66 4.71
CA MET A 220 16.33 -1.51 3.74
C MET A 220 16.85 -1.17 2.35
N PHE A 221 17.83 -0.28 2.26
CA PHE A 221 18.42 0.10 0.98
C PHE A 221 19.16 -1.06 0.29
N ASN A 222 19.84 -1.91 1.05
CA ASN A 222 20.44 -3.13 0.50
C ASN A 222 19.38 -4.14 0.02
N GLN A 223 18.24 -4.26 0.70
CA GLN A 223 17.11 -5.06 0.23
C GLN A 223 16.55 -4.50 -1.09
N ILE A 224 16.38 -3.17 -1.18
CA ILE A 224 15.95 -2.49 -2.40
C ILE A 224 16.89 -2.80 -3.58
N LYS A 225 18.22 -2.71 -3.39
CA LYS A 225 19.20 -3.03 -4.43
C LYS A 225 19.12 -4.48 -4.90
N LYS A 226 18.94 -5.42 -3.97
CA LYS A 226 18.76 -6.84 -4.29
C LYS A 226 17.50 -7.03 -5.13
N SER A 227 16.37 -6.48 -4.69
CA SER A 227 15.10 -6.55 -5.42
C SER A 227 15.19 -5.90 -6.81
N TYR A 228 15.87 -4.76 -6.93
CA TYR A 228 16.12 -4.11 -8.22
C TYR A 228 16.98 -4.96 -9.16
N THR A 229 18.00 -5.63 -8.64
CA THR A 229 18.83 -6.56 -9.42
C THR A 229 18.00 -7.72 -9.97
N ILE A 230 17.06 -8.25 -9.17
CA ILE A 230 16.12 -9.27 -9.64
C ILE A 230 15.21 -8.67 -10.72
N PHE A 231 14.67 -7.47 -10.49
CA PHE A 231 13.79 -6.78 -11.43
C PHE A 231 14.44 -6.61 -12.80
N ILE A 232 15.61 -5.98 -12.90
CA ILE A 232 16.26 -5.71 -14.20
C ILE A 232 16.58 -6.98 -14.99
N ASN A 233 16.84 -8.10 -14.30
CA ASN A 233 17.15 -9.38 -14.93
C ASN A 233 15.90 -10.23 -15.26
N LEU A 234 14.74 -9.89 -14.71
CA LEU A 234 13.52 -10.67 -14.84
C LEU A 234 12.81 -10.43 -16.20
N ASP A 235 13.18 -11.19 -17.22
CA ASP A 235 12.59 -11.14 -18.57
C ASP A 235 12.46 -9.70 -19.13
N PRO A 236 13.60 -9.00 -19.30
CA PRO A 236 13.61 -7.57 -19.65
C PRO A 236 12.85 -7.26 -20.95
N ASP A 237 12.81 -8.21 -21.88
CA ASP A 237 12.18 -8.05 -23.20
C ASP A 237 10.76 -8.62 -23.29
N GLY A 238 10.18 -9.09 -22.17
CA GLY A 238 8.87 -9.74 -22.15
C GLY A 238 8.82 -10.96 -23.08
N SER A 239 9.94 -11.67 -23.22
CA SER A 239 10.10 -12.81 -24.13
C SER A 239 9.16 -13.97 -23.77
N LYS A 240 8.77 -14.07 -22.50
CA LYS A 240 7.87 -15.10 -21.98
C LYS A 240 6.39 -14.76 -22.18
N LEU A 241 6.07 -13.56 -22.68
CA LEU A 241 4.71 -13.14 -23.00
C LEU A 241 4.36 -13.53 -24.44
N PHE A 242 3.36 -14.40 -24.60
CA PHE A 242 2.90 -14.88 -25.91
C PHE A 242 2.00 -13.88 -26.63
N ASP A 243 1.20 -13.12 -25.88
CA ASP A 243 0.34 -12.09 -26.46
C ASP A 243 1.17 -10.85 -26.85
N LYS A 244 1.06 -10.47 -28.13
CA LYS A 244 1.83 -9.36 -28.70
C LYS A 244 1.53 -8.02 -28.02
N THR A 245 0.26 -7.78 -27.68
CA THR A 245 -0.18 -6.54 -27.05
C THR A 245 0.32 -6.43 -25.61
N LEU A 246 0.18 -7.52 -24.84
CA LEU A 246 0.72 -7.61 -23.47
C LEU A 246 2.23 -7.45 -23.47
N LYS A 247 2.94 -8.05 -24.44
CA LYS A 247 4.38 -7.92 -24.59
C LYS A 247 4.80 -6.48 -24.86
N GLU A 248 4.10 -5.78 -25.74
CA GLU A 248 4.39 -4.38 -26.05
C GLU A 248 4.08 -3.45 -24.87
N ASN A 249 2.93 -3.64 -24.21
CA ASN A 249 2.59 -2.92 -22.98
C ASN A 249 3.61 -3.15 -21.86
N PHE A 250 4.04 -4.40 -21.69
CA PHE A 250 5.06 -4.75 -20.70
C PHE A 250 6.40 -4.07 -21.00
N ARG A 251 6.84 -4.06 -22.26
CA ARG A 251 8.07 -3.38 -22.69
C ARG A 251 8.00 -1.88 -22.46
N ASN A 252 6.88 -1.25 -22.82
CA ASN A 252 6.68 0.19 -22.61
C ASN A 252 6.69 0.52 -21.12
N TYR A 253 5.94 -0.24 -20.30
CA TYR A 253 5.98 -0.10 -18.84
C TYR A 253 7.41 -0.25 -18.28
N ARG A 254 8.14 -1.27 -18.73
CA ARG A 254 9.54 -1.51 -18.34
C ARG A 254 10.47 -0.36 -18.71
N LYS A 255 10.31 0.20 -19.90
CA LYS A 255 11.09 1.32 -20.42
C LYS A 255 10.94 2.57 -19.56
N ASP A 256 9.74 2.81 -19.04
CA ASP A 256 9.47 3.98 -18.20
C ASP A 256 9.86 3.74 -16.73
N ILE A 257 9.57 2.56 -16.20
CA ILE A 257 9.74 2.28 -14.77
C ILE A 257 11.20 2.00 -14.39
N SER A 258 11.99 1.37 -15.26
CA SER A 258 13.37 0.99 -14.91
C SER A 258 14.26 2.21 -14.66
N PRO A 259 14.27 3.25 -15.52
CA PRO A 259 14.99 4.48 -15.25
C PRO A 259 14.48 5.23 -14.02
N PHE A 260 13.16 5.20 -13.78
CA PHE A 260 12.56 5.81 -12.58
C PHE A 260 13.06 5.14 -11.29
N LEU A 261 13.11 3.81 -11.25
CA LEU A 261 13.63 3.05 -10.12
C LEU A 261 15.13 3.31 -9.91
N GLU A 262 15.91 3.33 -10.99
CA GLU A 262 17.35 3.62 -10.93
C GLU A 262 17.61 5.01 -10.34
N ASN A 263 16.92 6.04 -10.85
CA ASN A 263 17.03 7.40 -10.32
C ASN A 263 16.61 7.48 -8.84
N THR A 264 15.55 6.76 -8.46
CA THR A 264 15.11 6.66 -7.06
C THR A 264 16.18 6.05 -6.17
N ILE A 265 16.79 4.94 -6.59
CA ILE A 265 17.88 4.28 -5.87
C ILE A 265 19.09 5.21 -5.73
N ASN A 266 19.44 5.93 -6.79
CA ASN A 266 20.56 6.89 -6.78
C ASN A 266 20.30 8.07 -5.82
N LYS A 267 19.06 8.58 -5.76
CA LYS A 267 18.67 9.61 -4.78
C LYS A 267 18.80 9.12 -3.35
N ILE A 268 18.35 7.89 -3.07
CA ILE A 268 18.48 7.29 -1.73
C ILE A 268 19.95 7.09 -1.38
N GLN A 269 20.77 6.56 -2.31
CA GLN A 269 22.21 6.40 -2.12
C GLN A 269 22.86 7.72 -1.70
N LYS A 270 22.62 8.78 -2.47
CA LYS A 270 23.18 10.11 -2.20
C LYS A 270 22.79 10.61 -0.81
N ALA A 271 21.50 10.51 -0.46
CA ALA A 271 21.01 10.93 0.85
C ALA A 271 21.63 10.12 2.01
N LEU A 272 21.93 8.83 1.80
CA LEU A 272 22.61 8.00 2.79
C LEU A 272 24.10 8.33 2.91
N ASP A 273 24.77 8.63 1.80
CA ASP A 273 26.19 9.00 1.82
C ASP A 273 26.43 10.37 2.46
N GLU A 274 25.50 11.32 2.33
CA GLU A 274 25.53 12.62 3.04
C GLU A 274 25.30 12.49 4.56
N CYS A 275 24.82 11.34 5.04
CA CYS A 275 24.57 11.08 6.47
C CYS A 275 25.71 10.31 7.18
N LYS A 276 26.79 9.95 6.47
CA LYS A 276 27.98 9.28 7.02
C LYS A 276 28.97 10.28 7.60
#